data_AF-A0A529HN24-F1
#
_entry.id   AF-A0A529HN24-F1
#
_cell.length_a   1.000
_cell.length_b   1.000
_cell.length_c   1.000
_cell.angle_alpha   90.00
_cell.angle_beta   90.00
_cell.angle_gamma   90.00
#
_symmetry.space_group_name_H-M   'P 1'
#
loop_
_entity.id
_entity.type
_entity.pdbx_description
1 polymer ?
#
loop_
_entity_poly.entity_id
_entity_poly.type
_entity_poly.pdbx_seq_one_letter_code
_entity_poly.pdbx_strand_id
1 'polypeptide(L)'
;MENALPITAGHAVLETVIGFMGIAWSEKGLIRLCLPERSREAVERRLFRHAGVSTSTEQPQWVVELIASIKAYAAGEDVDFSGVPV
;
A
#
# COMPACT_ATOMS: atom_id res chain seq x y z
N MET A 1 -1.30 27.08 6.97
CA MET A 1 -0.23 26.07 6.82
C MET A 1 -0.71 25.07 5.79
N GLU A 2 -0.29 25.30 4.56
CA GLU A 2 -0.49 24.42 3.41
C GLU A 2 0.11 23.04 3.69
N ASN A 3 -0.76 22.08 3.99
CA ASN A 3 -0.38 20.69 4.16
C ASN A 3 -0.09 20.12 2.77
N ALA A 4 1.13 20.31 2.28
CA ALA A 4 1.60 19.69 1.04
C ALA A 4 1.42 18.17 1.20
N LEU A 5 0.38 17.63 0.57
CA LEU A 5 0.13 16.21 0.56
C LEU A 5 1.34 15.56 -0.12
N PRO A 6 1.96 14.54 0.48
CA PRO A 6 3.09 13.87 -0.14
C PRO A 6 2.66 13.37 -1.52
N ILE A 7 3.41 13.75 -2.54
CA ILE A 7 3.24 13.19 -3.89
C ILE A 7 3.48 11.68 -3.78
N THR A 8 2.47 10.90 -4.15
CA THR A 8 2.58 9.45 -4.11
C THR A 8 3.35 9.04 -5.35
N ALA A 9 4.45 8.31 -5.17
CA ALA A 9 5.21 7.72 -6.26
C ALA A 9 4.40 6.61 -6.93
N GLY A 10 3.71 5.77 -6.15
CA GLY A 10 2.83 4.75 -6.70
C GLY A 10 1.88 4.14 -5.68
N HIS A 11 0.99 3.29 -6.19
CA HIS A 11 0.05 2.52 -5.38
C HIS A 11 -0.15 1.13 -5.98
N ALA A 12 -0.55 0.19 -5.12
CA ALA A 12 -0.86 -1.18 -5.51
C ALA A 12 -2.05 -1.71 -4.71
N VAL A 13 -2.91 -2.47 -5.39
CA VAL A 13 -3.97 -3.27 -4.76
C VAL A 13 -3.54 -4.72 -4.79
N LEU A 14 -3.58 -5.36 -3.63
CA LEU A 14 -3.15 -6.72 -3.41
C LEU A 14 -4.32 -7.56 -2.92
N GLU A 15 -4.46 -8.74 -3.51
CA GLU A 15 -5.40 -9.76 -3.03
C GLU A 15 -4.73 -10.61 -1.95
N THR A 16 -5.43 -10.81 -0.85
CA THR A 16 -5.00 -11.63 0.30
C THR A 16 -6.12 -12.60 0.68
N VAL A 17 -5.81 -13.59 1.52
CA VAL A 17 -6.80 -14.60 1.96
C VAL A 17 -7.92 -14.01 2.82
N ILE A 18 -7.73 -12.82 3.41
CA ILE A 18 -8.72 -12.11 4.22
C ILE A 18 -9.43 -10.97 3.47
N GLY A 19 -9.19 -10.82 2.16
CA GLY A 19 -9.78 -9.80 1.30
C GLY A 19 -8.75 -8.97 0.52
N PHE A 20 -9.19 -7.86 -0.07
CA PHE A 20 -8.32 -6.97 -0.83
C PHE A 20 -7.72 -5.90 0.07
N MET A 21 -6.41 -5.73 0.03
CA MET A 21 -5.70 -4.66 0.72
C MET A 21 -5.06 -3.72 -0.30
N GLY A 22 -4.64 -2.55 0.15
CA GLY A 22 -4.01 -1.56 -0.73
C GLY A 22 -2.85 -0.86 -0.04
N ILE A 23 -1.83 -0.51 -0.81
CA ILE A 23 -0.70 0.28 -0.32
C ILE A 23 -0.45 1.47 -1.24
N ALA A 24 0.04 2.56 -0.66
CA ALA A 24 0.55 3.70 -1.41
C ALA A 24 1.88 4.17 -0.79
N TRP A 25 2.82 4.56 -1.64
CA TRP A 25 4.16 4.95 -1.24
C TRP A 25 4.61 6.24 -1.92
N SER A 26 5.55 6.91 -1.28
CA SER A 26 6.34 8.01 -1.84
C SER A 26 7.80 7.56 -2.00
N GLU A 27 8.67 8.46 -2.47
CA GLU A 27 10.12 8.21 -2.50
C GLU A 27 10.71 7.96 -1.09
N LYS A 28 10.05 8.45 -0.03
CA LYS A 28 10.50 8.29 1.36
C LYS A 28 10.06 6.98 2.00
N GLY A 29 9.03 6.33 1.46
CA GLY A 29 8.46 5.12 2.05
C GLY A 29 6.93 5.01 1.94
N LEU A 30 6.39 4.07 2.71
CA LEU A 30 4.98 3.74 2.81
C LEU A 30 4.22 4.87 3.50
N ILE A 31 3.28 5.48 2.78
CA ILE A 31 2.46 6.59 3.29
C ILE A 31 1.04 6.15 3.64
N ARG A 32 0.62 4.97 3.15
CA ARG A 32 -0.72 4.41 3.34
C ARG A 32 -0.75 2.88 3.25
N LEU A 33 -1.53 2.30 4.17
CA LEU A 33 -2.01 0.93 4.12
C LEU A 33 -3.55 0.95 4.26
N CYS A 34 -4.22 0.30 3.33
CA CYS A 34 -5.65 0.03 3.36
C CYS A 34 -5.87 -1.38 3.91
N LEU A 35 -6.64 -1.47 4.98
CA LEU A 35 -7.09 -2.73 5.58
C LEU A 35 -7.97 -3.54 4.60
N PRO A 36 -8.20 -4.84 4.89
CA PRO A 36 -8.97 -5.71 4.01
C PRO A 36 -10.36 -5.16 3.70
N GLU A 37 -10.68 -5.12 2.42
CA GLU A 37 -11.96 -4.74 1.86
C GLU A 37 -12.53 -5.89 1.01
N ARG A 38 -13.84 -5.82 0.77
CA ARG A 38 -14.57 -6.86 0.04
C ARG A 38 -14.32 -6.89 -1.47
N SER A 39 -13.77 -5.82 -2.05
CA SER A 39 -13.49 -5.75 -3.48
C SER A 39 -12.32 -4.83 -3.79
N ARG A 40 -11.69 -5.05 -4.97
CA ARG A 40 -10.60 -4.22 -5.48
C ARG A 40 -11.03 -2.75 -5.61
N GLU A 41 -12.22 -2.49 -6.12
CA GLU A 41 -12.75 -1.13 -6.35
C GLU A 41 -12.94 -0.38 -5.04
N ALA A 42 -13.29 -1.07 -3.95
CA ALA A 42 -13.39 -0.47 -2.62
C ALA A 42 -12.03 0.00 -2.10
N VAL A 43 -10.97 -0.78 -2.35
CA VAL A 43 -9.58 -0.40 -2.04
C VAL A 43 -9.13 0.78 -2.89
N GLU A 44 -9.34 0.71 -4.21
CA GLU A 44 -8.98 1.78 -5.14
C GLU A 44 -9.65 3.09 -4.73
N ARG A 45 -10.96 3.07 -4.45
CA ARG A 45 -11.67 4.26 -3.95
C ARG A 45 -11.07 4.80 -2.66
N ARG A 46 -10.58 3.94 -1.76
CA ARG A 46 -9.91 4.39 -0.52
C ARG A 46 -8.55 5.02 -0.80
N LEU A 47 -7.77 4.45 -1.72
CA LEU A 47 -6.46 4.98 -2.13
C LEU A 47 -6.64 6.35 -2.79
N PHE A 48 -7.53 6.46 -3.77
CA PHE A 48 -7.76 7.70 -4.54
C PHE A 48 -8.48 8.81 -3.75
N ARG A 49 -9.03 8.52 -2.56
CA ARG A 49 -9.51 9.58 -1.65
C ARG A 49 -8.37 10.47 -1.14
N HIS A 50 -7.12 10.01 -1.19
CA HIS A 50 -5.97 10.86 -0.94
C HIS A 50 -5.49 11.49 -2.25
N ALA A 51 -5.52 12.82 -2.30
CA ALA A 51 -4.97 13.55 -3.44
C ALA A 51 -3.46 13.33 -3.52
N GLY A 52 -2.96 13.23 -4.76
CA GLY A 52 -1.54 12.97 -5.05
C GLY A 52 -1.20 11.50 -5.35
N VAL A 53 -2.18 10.58 -5.38
CA VAL A 53 -1.98 9.20 -5.84
C VAL A 53 -1.75 9.17 -7.35
N SER A 54 -0.48 9.04 -7.76
CA SER A 54 -0.12 8.86 -9.17
C SER A 54 -0.52 7.47 -9.67
N THR A 55 -0.83 7.38 -10.96
CA THR A 55 -0.96 6.09 -11.66
C THR A 55 0.38 5.38 -11.59
N SER A 56 0.38 4.19 -10.99
CA SER A 56 1.53 3.36 -10.62
C SER A 56 2.76 3.54 -11.53
N THR A 57 3.86 4.04 -10.97
CA THR A 57 5.19 3.96 -11.58
C THR A 57 5.82 2.58 -11.34
N GLU A 58 7.04 2.37 -11.84
CA GLU A 58 7.87 1.21 -11.49
C GLU A 58 7.87 0.98 -9.98
N GLN A 59 7.58 -0.26 -9.57
CA GLN A 59 7.48 -0.65 -8.16
C GLN A 59 8.90 -0.84 -7.60
N PRO A 60 9.31 -0.06 -6.59
CA PRO A 60 10.58 -0.30 -5.91
C PRO A 60 10.64 -1.72 -5.33
N GLN A 61 11.83 -2.29 -5.24
CA GLN A 61 12.03 -3.65 -4.71
C GLN A 61 11.42 -3.84 -3.31
N TRP A 62 11.55 -2.85 -2.42
CA TRP A 62 10.97 -2.91 -1.07
C TRP A 62 9.43 -2.98 -1.09
N VAL A 63 8.76 -2.45 -2.12
CA VAL A 63 7.30 -2.54 -2.27
C VAL A 63 6.90 -3.96 -2.65
N VAL A 64 7.66 -4.60 -3.54
CA VAL A 64 7.43 -5.99 -3.93
C VAL A 64 7.57 -6.91 -2.73
N GLU A 65 8.61 -6.71 -1.92
CA GLU A 65 8.86 -7.43 -0.67
C GLU A 65 7.75 -7.17 0.35
N LEU A 66 7.33 -5.91 0.52
CA LEU A 66 6.21 -5.55 1.40
C LEU A 66 4.91 -6.26 0.99
N ILE A 67 4.60 -6.34 -0.31
CA ILE A 67 3.40 -7.05 -0.79
C ILE A 67 3.47 -8.54 -0.40
N ALA A 68 4.63 -9.17 -0.54
CA ALA A 68 4.82 -10.56 -0.13
C ALA A 68 4.65 -10.73 1.39
N SER A 69 5.26 -9.85 2.19
CA SER A 69 5.13 -9.83 3.65
C SER A 69 3.68 -9.63 4.11
N ILE A 70 2.92 -8.72 3.48
CA ILE A 70 1.50 -8.53 3.81
C ILE A 70 0.68 -9.79 3.50
N LYS A 71 0.97 -10.48 2.39
CA LYS A 71 0.27 -11.72 2.04
C LYS A 71 0.56 -12.85 3.04
N ALA A 72 1.80 -13.02 3.46
CA ALA A 72 2.19 -13.99 4.48
C ALA A 72 1.54 -13.66 5.83
N TYR A 73 1.57 -12.39 6.25
CA TYR A 73 0.90 -11.93 7.46
C TYR A 73 -0.61 -12.18 7.42
N ALA A 74 -1.27 -11.90 6.28
CA ALA A 74 -2.67 -12.19 6.08
C ALA A 74 -3.01 -13.69 6.14
N ALA A 75 -2.06 -14.56 5.81
CA ALA A 75 -2.17 -16.01 5.96
C ALA A 75 -1.95 -16.50 7.41
N GLY A 76 -1.62 -15.60 8.33
CA GLY A 76 -1.38 -15.90 9.74
C GLY A 76 0.07 -16.23 10.07
N GLU A 77 1.00 -15.95 9.16
CA GLU A 77 2.43 -16.10 9.43
C GLU A 77 2.95 -14.94 10.31
N ASP A 78 3.98 -15.22 11.11
CA ASP A 78 4.72 -14.21 11.86
C ASP A 78 5.66 -13.47 10.92
N VAL A 79 5.45 -12.16 10.77
CA VAL A 79 6.15 -11.33 9.79
C VAL A 79 6.64 -10.05 10.46
N ASP A 80 7.92 -9.76 10.29
CA ASP A 80 8.50 -8.50 10.70
C ASP A 80 8.39 -7.44 9.59
N PHE A 81 7.84 -6.27 9.94
CA PHE A 81 7.71 -5.10 9.07
C PHE A 81 8.69 -3.98 9.43
N SER A 82 9.64 -4.20 10.35
CA SER A 82 10.60 -3.20 10.83
C SER A 82 11.48 -2.60 9.72
N GLY A 83 11.73 -3.35 8.64
CA GLY A 83 12.51 -2.91 7.48
C GLY A 83 11.75 -2.03 6.49
N VAL A 84 10.44 -1.79 6.70
CA VAL A 84 9.62 -1.01 5.79
C VAL A 84 9.87 0.49 6.00
N PRO A 85 10.29 1.24 4.96
CA PRO A 85 10.44 2.69 5.08
C PRO A 85 9.06 3.35 5.26
N VAL A 86 8.94 4.34 6.15
CA VAL A 86 7.69 5.09 6.45
C VAL A 86 7.91 6.60 6.49
#